data_AF-A0A075GR92-F1
#
_entry.id   AF-A0A075GR92-F1
#
_cell.length_a   1.000
_cell.length_b   1.000
_cell.length_c   1.000
_cell.angle_alpha   90.00
_cell.angle_beta   90.00
_cell.angle_gamma   90.00
#
_symmetry.space_group_name_H-M   'P 1'
#
loop_
_entity.id
_entity.type
_entity.pdbx_description
1 polymer ?
#
loop_
_entity_poly.entity_id
_entity_poly.type
_entity_poly.pdbx_seq_one_letter_code
_entity_poly.pdbx_strand_id
1 'polypeptide(L)'
;MAGEWIEPDRETTLAVRNELRDSLGSLAPDAPDFETWRAWLLLGQLNSTSNGSPCTTWQEEVFAARFIRDRLRGSSGRVWQGPEACGREDLASTSNLTTRAREAASTLHEMNLDGRATQQVPRTQFIAKISLVTVLFPLILALAPFALLGNGLQWLVGWGLARYNGEAIDKRTTFHMMPTVLGAVFFRPVVHLTSAAALLHYDTTIASIFSDILPTSLAIYPVYLFLAFLIIWVSTDICTVFCRELFFYHLIDIRREWRTLRAHRSAAWKPLQTQLDDLTSLLDALK
;
A
#
# COMPACT_ATOMS: atom_id res chain seq x y z
N MET A 1 -32.32 17.60 -24.14
CA MET A 1 -31.86 16.41 -24.88
C MET A 1 -31.96 15.25 -23.92
N ALA A 2 -32.86 14.30 -24.17
CA ALA A 2 -32.99 13.11 -23.33
C ALA A 2 -31.72 12.28 -23.51
N GLY A 3 -30.98 12.06 -22.43
CA GLY A 3 -29.72 11.31 -22.43
C GLY A 3 -29.96 9.83 -22.63
N GLU A 4 -30.33 9.44 -23.85
CA GLU A 4 -30.42 8.04 -24.25
C GLU A 4 -28.99 7.51 -24.43
N TRP A 5 -28.62 6.52 -23.61
CA TRP A 5 -27.33 5.88 -23.72
C TRP A 5 -27.31 5.03 -24.99
N ILE A 6 -26.36 5.32 -25.88
CA ILE A 6 -26.12 4.57 -27.11
C ILE A 6 -24.86 3.76 -26.87
N GLU A 7 -24.97 2.43 -26.92
CA GLU A 7 -23.82 1.54 -26.82
C GLU A 7 -22.91 1.76 -28.04
N PRO A 8 -21.60 2.05 -27.85
CA PRO A 8 -20.67 2.14 -28.97
C PRO A 8 -20.54 0.77 -29.66
N ASP A 9 -20.30 0.79 -30.96
CA ASP A 9 -20.11 -0.43 -31.72
C ASP A 9 -18.82 -1.17 -31.29
N ARG A 10 -18.71 -2.43 -31.73
CA ARG A 10 -17.60 -3.30 -31.39
C ARG A 10 -16.26 -2.74 -31.86
N GLU A 11 -16.19 -2.14 -33.04
CA GLU A 11 -14.94 -1.66 -33.63
C GLU A 11 -14.44 -0.45 -32.85
N THR A 12 -15.34 0.49 -32.54
CA THR A 12 -15.04 1.63 -31.68
C THR A 12 -14.59 1.20 -30.29
N THR A 13 -15.30 0.24 -29.67
CA THR A 13 -14.92 -0.29 -28.34
C THR A 13 -13.52 -0.93 -28.36
N LEU A 14 -13.20 -1.71 -29.40
CA LEU A 14 -11.89 -2.32 -29.54
C LEU A 14 -10.79 -1.29 -29.81
N ALA A 15 -11.07 -0.27 -30.61
CA ALA A 15 -10.15 0.81 -30.91
C ALA A 15 -9.76 1.59 -29.64
N VAL A 16 -10.76 2.05 -28.88
CA VAL A 16 -10.52 2.77 -27.61
C VAL A 16 -9.79 1.89 -26.60
N ARG A 17 -10.16 0.61 -26.48
CA ARG A 17 -9.46 -0.35 -25.60
C ARG A 17 -7.97 -0.48 -25.98
N ASN A 18 -7.67 -0.61 -27.27
CA ASN A 18 -6.29 -0.75 -27.73
C ASN A 18 -5.51 0.55 -27.53
N GLU A 19 -6.10 1.70 -27.83
CA GLU A 19 -5.50 3.01 -27.59
C GLU A 19 -5.20 3.24 -26.10
N LEU A 20 -6.14 2.90 -25.21
CA LEU A 20 -5.93 2.96 -23.76
C LEU A 20 -4.82 2.01 -23.31
N ARG A 21 -4.76 0.80 -23.87
CA ARG A 21 -3.69 -0.16 -23.59
C ARG A 21 -2.33 0.38 -23.99
N ASP A 22 -2.21 0.92 -25.20
CA ASP A 22 -0.95 1.45 -25.72
C ASP A 22 -0.50 2.70 -24.94
N SER A 23 -1.46 3.54 -24.55
CA SER A 23 -1.20 4.78 -23.81
C SER A 23 -0.85 4.53 -22.34
N LEU A 24 -1.55 3.60 -21.66
CA LEU A 24 -1.41 3.37 -20.22
C LEU A 24 -0.56 2.15 -19.86
N GLY A 25 -0.35 1.21 -20.78
CA GLY A 25 0.35 -0.04 -20.51
C GLY A 25 1.79 0.19 -20.06
N SER A 26 2.48 1.16 -20.65
CA SER A 26 3.85 1.53 -20.25
C SER A 26 3.93 2.04 -18.80
N LEU A 27 2.84 2.62 -18.28
CA LEU A 27 2.67 3.12 -16.92
C LEU A 27 2.22 2.03 -15.93
N ALA A 28 1.89 0.84 -16.41
CA ALA A 28 1.59 -0.33 -15.59
C ALA A 28 2.87 -1.19 -15.41
N PRO A 29 2.84 -2.20 -14.52
CA PRO A 29 3.86 -3.25 -14.51
C PRO A 29 4.08 -3.86 -15.90
N ASP A 30 3.00 -4.08 -16.65
CA ASP A 30 2.98 -4.70 -17.97
C ASP A 30 3.75 -6.03 -18.02
N ALA A 31 3.61 -6.82 -16.95
CA ALA A 31 4.19 -8.14 -16.81
C ALA A 31 3.10 -9.21 -17.06
N PRO A 32 3.46 -10.38 -17.61
CA PRO A 32 2.51 -11.47 -17.85
C PRO A 32 1.93 -12.06 -16.55
N ASP A 33 2.69 -12.02 -15.45
CA ASP A 33 2.31 -12.58 -14.16
C ASP A 33 3.04 -11.87 -12.99
N PHE A 34 2.60 -12.15 -11.76
CA PHE A 34 3.17 -11.54 -10.55
C PHE A 34 4.61 -11.98 -10.26
N GLU A 35 5.02 -13.17 -10.67
CA GLU A 35 6.37 -13.69 -10.45
C GLU A 35 7.36 -12.97 -11.36
N THR A 36 6.99 -12.75 -12.63
CA THR A 36 7.74 -11.94 -13.59
C THR A 36 7.88 -10.51 -13.10
N TRP A 37 6.79 -9.89 -12.61
CA TRP A 37 6.88 -8.54 -12.04
C TRP A 37 7.81 -8.48 -10.82
N ARG A 38 7.73 -9.47 -9.92
CA ARG A 38 8.60 -9.56 -8.75
C ARG A 38 10.07 -9.73 -9.13
N ALA A 39 10.36 -10.50 -10.18
CA ALA A 39 11.70 -10.65 -10.73
C ALA A 39 12.27 -9.30 -11.22
N TRP A 40 11.46 -8.50 -11.93
CA TRP A 40 11.89 -7.18 -12.39
C TRP A 40 12.10 -6.18 -11.25
N LEU A 41 11.28 -6.23 -10.18
CA LEU A 41 11.52 -5.46 -8.95
C LEU A 41 12.86 -5.82 -8.31
N LEU A 42 13.18 -7.12 -8.22
CA LEU A 42 14.47 -7.59 -7.72
C LEU A 42 15.63 -7.08 -8.57
N LEU A 43 15.56 -7.25 -9.90
CA LEU A 43 16.59 -6.77 -10.82
C LEU A 43 16.77 -5.25 -10.76
N GLY A 44 15.66 -4.51 -10.66
CA GLY A 44 15.68 -3.06 -10.49
C GLY A 44 16.43 -2.67 -9.22
N GLN A 45 16.17 -3.36 -8.10
CA GLN A 45 16.86 -3.11 -6.84
C GLN A 45 18.36 -3.39 -6.94
N LEU A 46 18.75 -4.54 -7.51
CA LEU A 46 20.16 -4.91 -7.69
C LEU A 46 20.89 -3.92 -8.58
N ASN A 47 20.30 -3.53 -9.72
CA ASN A 47 20.87 -2.54 -10.63
C ASN A 47 21.05 -1.18 -9.94
N SER A 48 20.02 -0.69 -9.24
CA SER A 48 20.07 0.57 -8.49
C SER A 48 21.15 0.57 -7.41
N THR A 49 21.26 -0.52 -6.65
CA THR A 49 22.30 -0.69 -5.63
C THR A 49 23.70 -0.78 -6.26
N SER A 50 23.89 -1.51 -7.37
CA SER A 50 25.18 -1.59 -8.09
C SER A 50 25.66 -0.21 -8.59
N ASN A 51 24.73 0.67 -8.95
CA ASN A 51 25.01 2.03 -9.44
C ASN A 51 25.19 3.04 -8.30
N GLY A 52 25.23 2.61 -7.04
CA GLY A 52 25.37 3.49 -5.88
C GLY A 52 24.14 4.34 -5.56
N SER A 53 22.99 4.05 -6.18
CA SER A 53 21.73 4.79 -6.01
C SER A 53 20.60 3.84 -5.56
N PRO A 54 20.65 3.30 -4.32
CA PRO A 54 19.65 2.36 -3.82
C PRO A 54 18.24 2.97 -3.80
N CYS A 55 17.22 2.23 -4.24
CA CYS A 55 15.83 2.69 -4.18
C CYS A 55 15.38 2.83 -2.72
N THR A 56 14.93 4.02 -2.35
CA THR A 56 14.43 4.36 -1.01
C THR A 56 12.91 4.44 -0.96
N THR A 57 12.27 4.80 -2.07
CA THR A 57 10.82 4.91 -2.20
C THR A 57 10.22 3.77 -3.04
N TRP A 58 8.94 3.49 -2.84
CA TRP A 58 8.21 2.52 -3.68
C TRP A 58 8.14 2.98 -5.15
N GLN A 59 8.08 4.29 -5.37
CA GLN A 59 8.06 4.88 -6.71
C GLN A 59 9.38 4.60 -7.45
N GLU A 60 10.52 4.81 -6.78
CA GLU A 60 11.85 4.49 -7.33
C GLU A 60 11.97 3.00 -7.68
N GLU A 61 11.45 2.11 -6.82
CA GLU A 61 11.47 0.67 -7.05
C GLU A 61 10.69 0.28 -8.32
N VAL A 62 9.49 0.85 -8.48
CA VAL A 62 8.65 0.63 -9.67
C VAL A 62 9.33 1.17 -10.94
N PHE A 63 9.94 2.35 -10.87
CA PHE A 63 10.67 2.93 -12.01
C PHE A 63 11.92 2.12 -12.38
N ALA A 64 12.67 1.64 -11.39
CA ALA A 64 13.83 0.78 -11.63
C ALA A 64 13.41 -0.54 -12.31
N ALA A 65 12.30 -1.15 -11.88
CA ALA A 65 11.77 -2.36 -12.50
C ALA A 65 11.32 -2.12 -13.95
N ARG A 66 10.62 -1.01 -14.22
CA ARG A 66 10.20 -0.64 -15.58
C ARG A 66 11.40 -0.36 -16.48
N PHE A 67 12.44 0.27 -15.95
CA PHE A 67 13.68 0.48 -16.68
C PHE A 67 14.32 -0.85 -17.12
N ILE A 68 14.37 -1.85 -16.21
CA ILE A 68 14.86 -3.20 -16.56
C ILE A 68 13.98 -3.86 -17.62
N ARG A 69 12.66 -3.83 -17.47
CA ARG A 69 11.71 -4.36 -18.46
C ARG A 69 11.93 -3.75 -19.84
N ASP A 70 11.92 -2.43 -19.93
CA ASP A 70 12.04 -1.69 -21.19
C ASP A 70 13.38 -1.97 -21.88
N ARG A 71 14.44 -2.07 -21.08
CA ARG A 71 15.78 -2.45 -21.56
C ARG A 71 15.81 -3.87 -22.10
N LEU A 72 15.21 -4.84 -21.42
CA LEU A 72 15.12 -6.22 -21.89
C LEU A 72 14.21 -6.37 -23.13
N ARG A 73 13.22 -5.49 -23.30
CA ARG A 73 12.42 -5.39 -24.53
C ARG A 73 13.14 -4.70 -25.69
N GLY A 74 14.22 -3.97 -25.41
CA GLY A 74 14.96 -3.18 -26.40
C GLY A 74 14.23 -1.91 -26.86
N SER A 75 13.23 -1.45 -26.12
CA SER A 75 12.45 -0.25 -26.47
C SER A 75 11.73 0.31 -25.25
N SER A 76 11.82 1.63 -25.04
CA SER A 76 11.02 2.34 -24.05
C SER A 76 9.56 2.39 -24.49
N GLY A 77 8.64 2.04 -23.58
CA GLY A 77 7.20 2.21 -23.82
C GLY A 77 6.52 1.19 -24.73
N ARG A 78 7.22 0.16 -25.24
CA ARG A 78 6.56 -0.94 -25.96
C ARG A 78 5.73 -1.77 -24.99
N VAL A 79 4.42 -1.69 -25.16
CA VAL A 79 3.44 -2.45 -24.38
C VAL A 79 3.39 -3.88 -24.87
N TRP A 80 3.41 -4.84 -23.94
CA TRP A 80 3.16 -6.23 -24.27
C TRP A 80 1.68 -6.41 -24.59
N GLN A 81 1.40 -6.83 -25.81
CA GLN A 81 0.02 -6.92 -26.31
C GLN A 81 -0.74 -8.15 -25.79
N GLY A 82 -0.14 -8.90 -24.87
CA GLY A 82 -0.70 -10.12 -24.30
C GLY A 82 -0.56 -11.33 -25.22
N PRO A 83 -0.99 -12.52 -24.75
CA PRO A 83 -0.96 -13.75 -25.53
C PRO A 83 -1.87 -13.68 -26.77
N GLU A 84 -2.91 -12.85 -26.70
CA GLU A 84 -3.95 -12.70 -27.72
C GLU A 84 -3.46 -12.00 -29.00
N ALA A 85 -2.36 -11.25 -28.94
CA ALA A 85 -1.88 -10.41 -30.03
C ALA A 85 -0.84 -11.10 -30.93
N CYS A 86 -1.17 -12.31 -31.40
CA CYS A 86 -0.36 -13.10 -32.33
C CYS A 86 0.89 -13.76 -31.73
N GLY A 87 0.81 -14.29 -30.50
CA GLY A 87 1.72 -15.33 -30.00
C GLY A 87 3.20 -14.93 -29.85
N ARG A 88 3.53 -13.64 -29.86
CA ARG A 88 4.89 -13.18 -29.54
C ARG A 88 5.06 -13.14 -28.03
N GLU A 89 5.92 -14.01 -27.53
CA GLU A 89 6.35 -13.99 -26.13
C GLU A 89 7.02 -12.65 -25.79
N ASP A 90 6.85 -12.20 -24.56
CA ASP A 90 7.50 -10.98 -24.08
C ASP A 90 9.00 -11.24 -23.91
N LEU A 91 9.84 -10.55 -24.70
CA LEU A 91 11.30 -10.65 -24.65
C LEU A 91 11.86 -10.39 -23.25
N ALA A 92 11.23 -9.49 -22.49
CA ALA A 92 11.65 -9.25 -21.11
C ALA A 92 11.35 -10.45 -20.22
N SER A 93 10.12 -10.99 -20.28
CA SER A 93 9.69 -12.13 -19.47
C SER A 93 10.52 -13.39 -19.76
N THR A 94 10.81 -13.68 -21.04
CA THR A 94 11.51 -14.90 -21.45
C THR A 94 13.03 -14.79 -21.43
N SER A 95 13.58 -13.63 -21.08
CA SER A 95 15.02 -13.47 -20.94
C SER A 95 15.60 -14.42 -19.88
N ASN A 96 16.80 -14.95 -20.13
CA ASN A 96 17.53 -15.78 -19.17
C ASN A 96 17.72 -15.04 -17.83
N LEU A 97 18.00 -13.73 -17.89
CA LEU A 97 18.11 -12.89 -16.70
C LEU A 97 16.81 -12.88 -15.88
N THR A 98 15.65 -12.69 -16.51
CA THR A 98 14.36 -12.71 -15.80
C THR A 98 14.03 -14.08 -15.25
N THR A 99 14.38 -15.16 -15.96
CA THR A 99 14.16 -16.54 -15.48
C THR A 99 14.95 -16.80 -14.19
N ARG A 100 16.25 -16.48 -14.16
CA ARG A 100 17.08 -16.60 -12.94
C ARG A 100 16.59 -15.68 -11.82
N ALA A 101 16.20 -14.46 -12.15
CA ALA A 101 15.68 -13.51 -11.18
C ALA A 101 14.35 -13.98 -10.56
N ARG A 102 13.52 -14.70 -11.32
CA ARG A 102 12.27 -15.28 -10.83
C ARG A 102 12.52 -16.37 -9.80
N GLU A 103 13.53 -17.22 -9.99
CA GLU A 103 13.94 -18.23 -9.00
C GLU A 103 14.38 -17.56 -7.69
N ALA A 104 15.30 -16.61 -7.76
CA ALA A 104 15.78 -15.87 -6.59
C ALA A 104 14.64 -15.10 -5.89
N ALA A 105 13.75 -14.46 -6.68
CA ALA A 105 12.59 -13.75 -6.17
C ALA A 105 11.54 -14.69 -5.54
N SER A 106 11.41 -15.92 -6.03
CA SER A 106 10.56 -16.96 -5.43
C SER A 106 11.12 -17.37 -4.08
N THR A 107 12.42 -17.65 -3.99
CA THR A 107 13.08 -17.98 -2.71
C THR A 107 12.93 -16.84 -1.69
N LEU A 108 13.13 -15.58 -2.10
CA LEU A 108 12.84 -14.43 -1.23
C LEU A 108 11.39 -14.41 -0.77
N HIS A 109 10.45 -14.65 -1.67
CA HIS A 109 9.03 -14.65 -1.36
C HIS A 109 8.63 -15.75 -0.37
N GLU A 110 9.17 -16.96 -0.54
CA GLU A 110 8.99 -18.09 0.40
C GLU A 110 9.51 -17.75 1.81
N MET A 111 10.58 -16.95 1.88
CA MET A 111 11.11 -16.39 3.14
C MET A 111 10.28 -15.20 3.68
N ASN A 112 9.17 -14.84 3.04
CA ASN A 112 8.36 -13.63 3.30
C ASN A 112 9.17 -12.33 3.16
N LEU A 113 10.04 -12.28 2.15
CA LEU A 113 10.88 -11.14 1.78
C LEU A 113 10.61 -10.70 0.33
N ASP A 114 11.17 -9.55 -0.02
CA ASP A 114 11.12 -8.92 -1.33
C ASP A 114 12.52 -8.50 -1.78
N GLY A 115 12.63 -7.93 -2.99
CA GLY A 115 13.92 -7.48 -3.55
C GLY A 115 14.64 -6.47 -2.66
N ARG A 116 13.92 -5.73 -1.82
CA ARG A 116 14.47 -4.76 -0.87
C ARG A 116 15.25 -5.43 0.26
N ALA A 117 15.11 -6.74 0.47
CA ALA A 117 15.93 -7.51 1.40
C ALA A 117 17.38 -7.65 0.93
N THR A 118 17.70 -7.36 -0.33
CA THR A 118 19.09 -7.35 -0.82
C THR A 118 19.93 -6.23 -0.21
N GLN A 119 19.28 -5.19 0.31
CA GLN A 119 19.94 -4.09 1.00
C GLN A 119 20.16 -4.41 2.47
N GLN A 120 21.39 -4.23 2.94
CA GLN A 120 21.69 -4.33 4.36
C GLN A 120 21.21 -3.08 5.09
N VAL A 121 20.33 -3.28 6.07
CA VAL A 121 19.93 -2.20 6.97
C VAL A 121 20.95 -2.11 8.13
N PRO A 122 21.57 -0.94 8.35
CA PRO A 122 22.46 -0.73 9.47
C PRO A 122 21.75 -1.04 10.80
N ARG A 123 22.41 -1.83 11.67
CA ARG A 123 21.88 -2.20 12.98
C ARG A 123 21.51 -0.98 13.84
N THR A 124 22.24 0.13 13.69
CA THR A 124 21.97 1.40 14.37
C THR A 124 20.62 1.99 13.97
N GLN A 125 20.29 1.99 12.67
CA GLN A 125 19.00 2.46 12.17
C GLN A 125 17.84 1.59 12.67
N PHE A 126 18.03 0.26 12.65
CA PHE A 126 17.03 -0.68 13.18
C PHE A 126 16.76 -0.45 14.68
N ILE A 127 17.82 -0.28 15.49
CA ILE A 127 17.69 0.01 16.93
C ILE A 127 17.01 1.36 17.15
N ALA A 128 17.36 2.39 16.36
CA ALA A 128 16.73 3.71 16.46
C ALA A 128 15.21 3.64 16.20
N LYS A 129 14.78 2.91 15.16
CA LYS A 129 13.35 2.67 14.88
C LYS A 129 12.64 1.96 16.04
N ILE A 130 13.26 0.92 16.62
CA ILE A 130 12.71 0.23 17.80
C ILE A 130 12.57 1.20 18.99
N SER A 131 13.59 2.00 19.27
CA SER A 131 13.52 2.97 20.37
C SER A 131 12.43 4.00 20.16
N LEU A 132 12.26 4.51 18.93
CA LEU A 132 11.20 5.44 18.57
C LEU A 132 9.82 4.82 18.82
N VAL A 133 9.58 3.62 18.29
CA VAL A 133 8.29 2.90 18.48
C VAL A 133 8.02 2.62 19.97
N THR A 134 9.05 2.30 20.75
CA THR A 134 8.92 2.06 22.19
C THR A 134 8.53 3.32 22.95
N VAL A 135 9.15 4.46 22.61
CA VAL A 135 8.84 5.77 23.21
C VAL A 135 7.44 6.25 22.82
N LEU A 136 7.02 5.99 21.59
CA LEU A 136 5.69 6.38 21.09
C LEU A 136 4.56 5.49 21.62
N PHE A 137 4.85 4.26 22.04
CA PHE A 137 3.85 3.29 22.48
C PHE A 137 2.80 3.83 23.50
N PRO A 138 3.18 4.53 24.60
CA PRO A 138 2.19 5.09 25.53
C PRO A 138 1.27 6.14 24.90
N LEU A 139 1.81 6.99 24.01
CA LEU A 139 1.02 7.98 23.28
C LEU A 139 -0.01 7.28 22.38
N ILE A 140 0.40 6.22 21.69
CA ILE A 140 -0.49 5.42 20.85
C ILE A 140 -1.58 4.75 21.67
N LEU A 141 -1.27 4.24 22.85
CA LEU A 141 -2.28 3.62 23.72
C LEU A 141 -3.35 4.64 24.16
N ALA A 142 -2.97 5.90 24.35
CA ALA A 142 -3.90 6.98 24.66
C ALA A 142 -4.74 7.43 23.44
N LEU A 143 -4.16 7.45 22.23
CA LEU A 143 -4.85 7.90 21.01
C LEU A 143 -5.67 6.79 20.32
N ALA A 144 -5.31 5.52 20.52
CA ALA A 144 -5.94 4.38 19.86
C ALA A 144 -7.46 4.28 20.08
N PRO A 145 -8.02 4.52 21.29
CA PRO A 145 -9.47 4.52 21.49
C PRO A 145 -10.19 5.52 20.59
N PHE A 146 -9.63 6.71 20.37
CA PHE A 146 -10.20 7.73 19.48
C PHE A 146 -10.08 7.32 18.00
N ALA A 147 -8.93 6.79 17.59
CA ALA A 147 -8.75 6.27 16.24
C ALA A 147 -9.73 5.13 15.92
N LEU A 148 -9.94 4.23 16.89
CA LEU A 148 -10.88 3.11 16.79
C LEU A 148 -12.34 3.56 16.85
N LEU A 149 -12.67 4.61 17.61
CA LEU A 149 -14.02 5.17 17.62
C LEU A 149 -14.42 5.63 16.21
N GLY A 150 -13.54 6.37 15.53
CA GLY A 150 -13.84 6.88 14.19
C GLY A 150 -13.80 5.80 13.11
N ASN A 151 -12.84 4.87 13.17
CA ASN A 151 -12.52 4.00 12.04
C ASN A 151 -12.61 2.49 12.33
N GLY A 152 -12.81 2.09 13.58
CA GLY A 152 -12.75 0.68 13.98
C GLY A 152 -13.83 -0.18 13.33
N LEU A 153 -15.08 0.29 13.29
CA LEU A 153 -16.19 -0.46 12.70
C LEU A 153 -15.97 -0.71 11.20
N GLN A 154 -15.60 0.32 10.45
CA GLN A 154 -15.34 0.20 9.01
C GLN A 154 -14.13 -0.71 8.71
N TRP A 155 -13.08 -0.66 9.55
CA TRP A 155 -11.94 -1.55 9.42
C TRP A 155 -12.30 -3.00 9.71
N LEU A 156 -13.17 -3.24 10.70
CA LEU A 156 -13.66 -4.58 11.03
C LEU A 156 -14.50 -5.16 9.88
N VAL A 157 -15.38 -4.35 9.28
CA VAL A 157 -16.15 -4.74 8.09
C VAL A 157 -15.22 -5.07 6.93
N GLY A 158 -14.24 -4.22 6.62
CA GLY A 158 -13.29 -4.48 5.53
C GLY A 158 -12.41 -5.70 5.76
N TRP A 159 -11.97 -5.91 7.00
CA TRP A 159 -11.27 -7.14 7.37
C TRP A 159 -12.14 -8.39 7.16
N GLY A 160 -13.41 -8.34 7.57
CA GLY A 160 -14.36 -9.44 7.37
C GLY A 160 -14.57 -9.75 5.89
N LEU A 161 -14.89 -8.73 5.08
CA LEU A 161 -15.11 -8.90 3.65
C LEU A 161 -13.87 -9.46 2.94
N ALA A 162 -12.67 -8.94 3.24
CA ALA A 162 -11.45 -9.40 2.61
C ALA A 162 -11.02 -10.82 3.05
N ARG A 163 -11.31 -11.20 4.30
CA ARG A 163 -10.95 -12.52 4.83
C ARG A 163 -11.86 -13.63 4.31
N TYR A 164 -13.16 -13.37 4.24
CA TYR A 164 -14.15 -14.38 3.88
C TYR A 164 -14.49 -14.41 2.39
N ASN A 165 -13.95 -13.49 1.59
CA ASN A 165 -14.07 -13.57 0.15
C ASN A 165 -13.00 -14.49 -0.46
N GLY A 166 -13.46 -15.51 -1.20
CA GLY A 166 -12.63 -16.45 -1.94
C GLY A 166 -12.07 -15.90 -3.25
N GLU A 167 -12.38 -14.65 -3.60
CA GLU A 167 -11.88 -13.99 -4.80
C GLU A 167 -10.36 -13.75 -4.81
N ALA A 168 -9.85 -13.46 -6.01
CA ALA A 168 -8.45 -13.18 -6.31
C ALA A 168 -7.86 -12.06 -5.44
N ILE A 169 -6.54 -12.09 -5.27
CA ILE A 169 -5.80 -11.27 -4.30
C ILE A 169 -5.91 -9.76 -4.58
N ASP A 170 -6.12 -9.38 -5.83
CA ASP A 170 -6.36 -8.01 -6.29
C ASP A 170 -7.70 -7.46 -5.75
N LYS A 171 -8.76 -8.27 -5.77
CA LYS A 171 -10.08 -7.89 -5.23
C LYS A 171 -10.11 -7.77 -3.71
N ARG A 172 -9.25 -8.51 -2.99
CA ARG A 172 -9.13 -8.37 -1.52
C ARG A 172 -8.76 -6.96 -1.10
N THR A 173 -7.94 -6.25 -1.88
CA THR A 173 -7.60 -4.86 -1.63
C THR A 173 -8.83 -3.96 -1.72
N THR A 174 -9.70 -4.19 -2.71
CA THR A 174 -10.97 -3.49 -2.84
C THR A 174 -11.87 -3.69 -1.63
N PHE A 175 -11.93 -4.90 -1.06
CA PHE A 175 -12.72 -5.17 0.15
C PHE A 175 -12.18 -4.49 1.41
N HIS A 176 -10.88 -4.16 1.46
CA HIS A 176 -10.33 -3.31 2.52
C HIS A 176 -10.55 -1.82 2.27
N MET A 177 -10.43 -1.37 1.02
CA MET A 177 -10.56 0.04 0.64
C MET A 177 -12.02 0.52 0.70
N MET A 178 -12.95 -0.26 0.16
CA MET A 178 -14.34 0.14 -0.01
C MET A 178 -15.02 0.50 1.33
N PRO A 179 -14.91 -0.31 2.40
CA PRO A 179 -15.45 0.07 3.69
C PRO A 179 -14.78 1.28 4.31
N THR A 180 -13.52 1.57 3.97
CA THR A 180 -12.84 2.79 4.45
C THR A 180 -13.42 4.04 3.78
N VAL A 181 -13.65 4.00 2.47
CA VAL A 181 -14.23 5.14 1.72
C VAL A 181 -15.71 5.31 2.04
N LEU A 182 -16.49 4.22 1.93
CA LEU A 182 -17.93 4.24 2.20
C LEU A 182 -18.21 4.42 3.69
N GLY A 183 -17.35 3.90 4.57
CA GLY A 183 -17.49 4.05 6.00
C GLY A 183 -17.32 5.49 6.47
N ALA A 184 -16.50 6.29 5.78
CA ALA A 184 -16.43 7.72 6.04
C ALA A 184 -17.75 8.45 5.75
N VAL A 185 -18.55 7.94 4.80
CA VAL A 185 -19.85 8.52 4.41
C VAL A 185 -21.00 7.94 5.25
N PHE A 186 -21.00 6.63 5.51
CA PHE A 186 -22.14 5.94 6.15
C PHE A 186 -21.94 5.66 7.63
N PHE A 187 -20.75 5.19 8.04
CA PHE A 187 -20.52 4.76 9.43
C PHE A 187 -20.09 5.93 10.31
N ARG A 188 -19.12 6.76 9.87
CA ARG A 188 -18.55 7.84 10.67
C ARG A 188 -19.59 8.88 11.12
N PRO A 189 -20.50 9.38 10.25
CA PRO A 189 -21.49 10.36 10.71
C PRO A 189 -22.39 9.81 11.81
N VAL A 190 -22.82 8.56 11.68
CA VAL A 190 -23.67 7.90 12.68
C VAL A 190 -22.92 7.70 14.00
N VAL A 191 -21.69 7.19 13.94
CA VAL A 191 -20.87 6.94 15.15
C VAL A 191 -20.51 8.26 15.85
N HIS A 192 -20.11 9.30 15.12
CA HIS A 192 -19.75 10.58 15.73
C HIS A 192 -20.98 11.32 16.26
N LEU A 193 -22.12 11.28 15.57
CA LEU A 193 -23.36 11.91 16.03
C LEU A 193 -23.87 11.24 17.31
N THR A 194 -23.89 9.91 17.34
CA THR A 194 -24.28 9.15 18.54
C THR A 194 -23.31 9.38 19.70
N SER A 195 -22.00 9.46 19.42
CA SER A 195 -20.98 9.77 20.43
C SER A 195 -21.12 11.20 20.97
N ALA A 196 -21.37 12.19 20.10
CA ALA A 196 -21.61 13.58 20.50
C ALA A 196 -22.87 13.70 21.36
N ALA A 197 -23.96 13.05 20.96
CA ALA A 197 -25.20 13.01 21.73
C ALA A 197 -25.00 12.34 23.10
N ALA A 198 -24.28 11.22 23.14
CA ALA A 198 -23.98 10.52 24.39
C ALA A 198 -23.12 11.38 25.33
N LEU A 199 -22.07 12.04 24.82
CA LEU A 199 -21.23 12.95 25.61
C LEU A 199 -22.04 14.09 26.22
N LEU A 200 -22.90 14.75 25.43
CA LEU A 200 -23.74 15.83 25.91
C LEU A 200 -24.85 15.35 26.86
N HIS A 201 -25.27 14.08 26.77
CA HIS A 201 -26.31 13.51 27.62
C HIS A 201 -25.77 13.07 28.99
N TYR A 202 -24.60 12.43 29.02
CA TYR A 202 -24.05 11.82 30.24
C TYR A 202 -23.09 12.74 31.02
N ASP A 203 -22.53 13.77 30.39
CA ASP A 203 -21.57 14.66 31.04
C ASP A 203 -22.19 16.03 31.32
N THR A 204 -22.66 16.22 32.55
CA THR A 204 -23.20 17.50 33.05
C THR A 204 -22.12 18.59 33.14
N THR A 205 -20.84 18.22 33.17
CA THR A 205 -19.67 19.13 33.21
C THR A 205 -19.31 19.66 31.83
N ILE A 206 -19.43 18.85 30.78
CA ILE A 206 -19.28 19.33 29.39
C ILE A 206 -20.48 20.22 29.04
N ALA A 207 -21.69 19.82 29.44
CA ALA A 207 -22.87 20.67 29.31
C ALA A 207 -22.68 22.03 30.02
N SER A 208 -22.00 22.06 31.19
CA SER A 208 -21.71 23.30 31.89
C SER A 208 -20.64 24.17 31.20
N ILE A 209 -19.54 23.58 30.69
CA ILE A 209 -18.50 24.31 29.92
C ILE A 209 -19.12 25.02 28.70
N PHE A 210 -20.01 24.33 27.99
CA PHE A 210 -20.70 24.89 26.83
C PHE A 210 -21.75 25.94 27.23
N SER A 211 -22.43 25.74 28.37
CA SER A 211 -23.40 26.71 28.93
C SER A 211 -22.79 28.03 29.38
N ASP A 212 -21.50 28.02 29.74
CA ASP A 212 -20.76 29.23 30.14
C ASP A 212 -20.38 30.11 28.92
N ILE A 213 -20.35 29.52 27.71
CA ILE A 213 -19.98 30.21 26.46
C ILE A 213 -21.21 30.73 25.70
N LEU A 214 -22.37 30.06 25.83
CA LEU A 214 -23.61 30.40 25.12
C LEU A 214 -24.82 29.99 26.00
N PRO A 215 -25.97 30.71 26.01
CA PRO A 215 -27.04 30.43 26.96
C PRO A 215 -27.66 29.03 26.79
N THR A 216 -28.02 28.38 27.89
CA THR A 216 -28.70 27.06 27.94
C THR A 216 -30.18 27.14 27.60
N SER A 217 -30.50 27.65 26.41
CA SER A 217 -31.83 27.46 25.84
C SER A 217 -31.89 26.16 25.02
N LEU A 218 -33.05 25.50 25.00
CA LEU A 218 -33.29 24.29 24.19
C LEU A 218 -32.98 24.52 22.69
N ALA A 219 -33.03 25.78 22.22
CA ALA A 219 -32.71 26.19 20.86
C ALA A 219 -31.21 26.11 20.53
N ILE A 220 -30.32 26.05 21.53
CA ILE A 220 -28.86 26.09 21.34
C ILE A 220 -28.25 24.67 21.40
N TYR A 221 -28.98 23.68 21.92
CA TYR A 221 -28.57 22.27 21.93
C TYR A 221 -28.11 21.73 20.56
N PRO A 222 -28.78 22.02 19.43
CA PRO A 222 -28.31 21.62 18.10
C PRO A 222 -26.94 22.19 17.74
N VAL A 223 -26.62 23.40 18.21
CA VAL A 223 -25.32 24.05 17.97
C VAL A 223 -24.22 23.30 18.74
N TYR A 224 -24.45 22.96 20.01
CA TYR A 224 -23.48 22.17 20.78
C TYR A 224 -23.29 20.76 20.22
N LEU A 225 -24.37 20.12 19.79
CA LEU A 225 -24.31 18.81 19.15
C LEU A 225 -23.48 18.87 17.86
N PHE A 226 -23.68 19.91 17.04
CA PHE A 226 -22.92 20.13 15.82
C PHE A 226 -21.43 20.40 16.12
N LEU A 227 -21.12 21.25 17.11
CA LEU A 227 -19.73 21.52 17.51
C LEU A 227 -19.04 20.27 18.06
N ALA A 228 -19.69 19.54 18.96
CA ALA A 228 -19.16 18.28 19.49
C ALA A 228 -18.92 17.25 18.39
N PHE A 229 -19.86 17.13 17.43
CA PHE A 229 -19.69 16.28 16.26
C PHE A 229 -18.43 16.64 15.45
N LEU A 230 -18.21 17.94 15.16
CA LEU A 230 -17.02 18.39 14.43
C LEU A 230 -15.73 18.15 15.22
N ILE A 231 -15.73 18.42 16.53
CA ILE A 231 -14.57 18.20 17.40
C ILE A 231 -14.20 16.72 17.41
N ILE A 232 -15.17 15.82 17.61
CA ILE A 232 -14.93 14.37 17.56
C ILE A 232 -14.41 13.97 16.18
N TRP A 233 -14.99 14.51 15.10
CA TRP A 233 -14.54 14.22 13.76
C TRP A 233 -13.06 14.53 13.55
N VAL A 234 -12.66 15.78 13.82
CA VAL A 234 -11.27 16.24 13.67
C VAL A 234 -10.35 15.48 14.62
N SER A 235 -10.77 15.25 15.86
CA SER A 235 -9.95 14.53 16.85
C SER A 235 -9.67 13.09 16.42
N THR A 236 -10.69 12.37 15.92
CA THR A 236 -10.50 10.99 15.43
C THR A 236 -9.62 10.94 14.18
N ASP A 237 -9.72 11.92 13.28
CA ASP A 237 -8.82 12.03 12.11
C ASP A 237 -7.37 12.25 12.53
N ILE A 238 -7.12 13.22 13.42
CA ILE A 238 -5.78 13.48 13.97
C ILE A 238 -5.24 12.22 14.62
N CYS A 239 -5.99 11.60 15.54
CA CYS A 239 -5.55 10.37 16.22
C CYS A 239 -5.24 9.25 15.22
N THR A 240 -6.05 9.10 14.17
CA THR A 240 -5.84 8.08 13.14
C THR A 240 -4.57 8.32 12.32
N VAL A 241 -4.32 9.57 11.92
CA VAL A 241 -3.09 9.94 11.21
C VAL A 241 -1.87 9.67 12.10
N PHE A 242 -1.90 10.07 13.37
CA PHE A 242 -0.81 9.82 14.31
C PHE A 242 -0.57 8.31 14.51
N CYS A 243 -1.62 7.51 14.75
CA CYS A 243 -1.49 6.06 14.88
C CYS A 243 -0.95 5.38 13.62
N ARG A 244 -1.39 5.81 12.43
CA ARG A 244 -0.97 5.24 11.16
C ARG A 244 0.48 5.60 10.83
N GLU A 245 0.79 6.89 10.78
CA GLU A 245 2.07 7.41 10.29
C GLU A 245 3.21 7.20 11.28
N LEU A 246 2.96 7.41 12.57
CA LEU A 246 4.05 7.37 13.58
C LEU A 246 4.27 5.98 14.18
N PHE A 247 3.29 5.08 14.07
CA PHE A 247 3.39 3.77 14.72
C PHE A 247 3.28 2.60 13.75
N PHE A 248 2.15 2.47 13.05
CA PHE A 248 1.96 1.31 12.17
C PHE A 248 2.98 1.24 11.04
N TYR A 249 3.31 2.37 10.42
CA TYR A 249 4.34 2.45 9.38
C TYR A 249 5.69 1.92 9.87
N HIS A 250 6.17 2.43 11.01
CA HIS A 250 7.43 1.98 11.59
C HIS A 250 7.39 0.54 12.10
N LEU A 251 6.26 0.07 12.61
CA LEU A 251 6.10 -1.30 13.09
C LEU A 251 6.15 -2.31 11.93
N ILE A 252 5.55 -1.98 10.78
CA ILE A 252 5.64 -2.78 9.55
C ILE A 252 7.08 -2.84 9.05
N ASP A 253 7.76 -1.71 9.00
CA ASP A 253 9.18 -1.63 8.63
C ASP A 253 10.06 -2.46 9.56
N ILE A 254 9.92 -2.32 10.89
CA ILE A 254 10.66 -3.10 11.88
C ILE A 254 10.42 -4.60 11.68
N ARG A 255 9.16 -5.00 11.44
CA ARG A 255 8.83 -6.41 11.19
C ARG A 255 9.52 -6.93 9.93
N ARG A 256 9.56 -6.14 8.86
CA ARG A 256 10.28 -6.48 7.62
C ARG A 256 11.78 -6.57 7.89
N GLU A 257 12.39 -5.55 8.47
CA GLU A 257 13.83 -5.49 8.77
C GLU A 257 14.28 -6.64 9.68
N TRP A 258 13.47 -6.98 10.69
CA TRP A 258 13.72 -8.13 11.56
C TRP A 258 13.77 -9.45 10.78
N ARG A 259 12.82 -9.66 9.85
CA ARG A 259 12.82 -10.84 8.96
C ARG A 259 14.05 -10.86 8.07
N THR A 260 14.40 -9.72 7.48
CA THR A 260 15.60 -9.56 6.65
C THR A 260 16.85 -9.94 7.44
N LEU A 261 17.05 -9.38 8.64
CA LEU A 261 18.20 -9.68 9.51
C LEU A 261 18.25 -11.15 9.91
N ARG A 262 17.09 -11.76 10.19
CA ARG A 262 16.99 -13.19 10.51
C ARG A 262 17.35 -14.05 9.31
N ALA A 263 16.86 -13.69 8.13
CA ALA A 263 17.13 -14.40 6.89
C ALA A 263 18.62 -14.37 6.54
N HIS A 264 19.29 -13.22 6.61
CA HIS A 264 20.74 -13.10 6.35
C HIS A 264 21.60 -14.02 7.22
N ARG A 265 21.12 -14.36 8.42
CA ARG A 265 21.82 -15.28 9.35
C ARG A 265 21.46 -16.75 9.12
N SER A 266 20.45 -17.03 8.30
CA SER A 266 19.99 -18.39 8.02
C SER A 266 20.91 -19.10 7.02
N ALA A 267 20.97 -20.43 7.11
CA ALA A 267 21.73 -21.24 6.16
C ALA A 267 21.20 -21.11 4.71
N ALA A 268 19.89 -20.87 4.55
CA ALA A 268 19.23 -20.69 3.26
C ALA A 268 19.64 -19.41 2.53
N TRP A 269 20.19 -18.41 3.23
CA TRP A 269 20.62 -17.16 2.59
C TRP A 269 21.90 -17.29 1.79
N LYS A 270 22.84 -18.14 2.20
CA LYS A 270 24.12 -18.30 1.50
C LYS A 270 23.96 -18.67 0.01
N PRO A 271 23.20 -19.71 -0.37
CA PRO A 271 23.00 -20.02 -1.79
C PRO A 271 22.26 -18.91 -2.54
N LEU A 272 21.28 -18.27 -1.88
CA LEU A 272 20.57 -17.14 -2.46
C LEU A 272 21.49 -15.94 -2.71
N GLN A 273 22.40 -15.64 -1.78
CA GLN A 273 23.40 -14.57 -1.94
C GLN A 273 24.25 -14.82 -3.19
N THR A 274 24.71 -16.05 -3.41
CA THR A 274 25.46 -16.39 -4.63
C THR A 274 24.63 -16.17 -5.90
N GLN A 275 23.33 -16.49 -5.88
CA GLN A 275 22.44 -16.20 -7.01
C GLN A 275 22.26 -14.70 -7.23
N LEU A 276 22.13 -13.91 -6.16
CA LEU A 276 21.99 -12.45 -6.23
C LEU A 276 23.27 -11.79 -6.78
N ASP A 277 24.44 -12.29 -6.38
CA ASP A 277 25.74 -11.82 -6.87
C ASP A 277 25.90 -12.15 -8.38
N ASP A 278 25.52 -13.36 -8.80
CA ASP A 278 25.48 -13.77 -10.23
C ASP A 278 24.54 -12.85 -11.04
N LEU A 279 23.32 -12.60 -10.55
CA LEU A 279 22.37 -11.68 -11.20
C LEU A 279 22.93 -10.26 -11.33
N THR A 280 23.64 -9.77 -10.31
CA THR A 280 24.28 -8.45 -10.34
C THR A 280 25.37 -8.41 -11.41
N SER A 281 26.19 -9.46 -11.51
CA SER A 281 27.22 -9.56 -12.54
C SER A 281 26.64 -9.60 -13.97
N LEU A 282 25.51 -10.30 -14.16
CA LEU A 282 24.80 -10.34 -15.44
C LEU A 282 24.19 -8.98 -15.80
N LEU A 283 23.69 -8.23 -14.81
CA LEU A 283 23.19 -6.87 -15.01
C LEU A 283 24.30 -5.90 -15.41
N ASP A 284 25.49 -6.04 -14.82
CA ASP A 284 26.66 -5.25 -15.20
C ASP A 284 27.12 -5.57 -16.62
N ALA A 285 27.08 -6.83 -17.04
CA ALA A 285 27.41 -7.24 -18.41
C ALA A 285 26.46 -6.68 -19.48
N LEU A 286 25.27 -6.22 -19.09
CA LEU A 286 24.35 -5.56 -20.01
C LEU A 286 24.69 -4.08 -20.23
N LYS A 287 25.49 -3.44 -19.34
CA LYS A 287 25.80 -2.00 -19.36
C LYS A 287 26.77 -1.66 -20.48
#